data_AF-A0A016S5K0-F1
#
_entry.id   AF-A0A016S5K0-F1
#
_cell.length_a   1.000
_cell.length_b   1.000
_cell.length_c   1.000
_cell.angle_alpha   90.00
_cell.angle_beta   90.00
_cell.angle_gamma   90.00
#
_symmetry.space_group_name_H-M   'P 1'
#
loop_
_entity.id
_entity.type
_entity.pdbx_description
1 polymer ?
#
loop_
_entity_poly.entity_id
_entity_poly.type
_entity_poly.pdbx_seq_one_letter_code
_entity_poly.pdbx_strand_id
1 'polypeptide(L)' 'MECGAKVEDGTICIDGNDLKKVEFYRYIGSRIASTGEILSDAHGRANAVWMKWRTTTAILYDKKCQSGSCPKST' A
#
# COMPACT_ATOMS: atom_id res chain seq x y z
N MET A 1 -17.76 0.86 33.08
CA MET A 1 -16.46 0.34 32.59
C MET A 1 -15.64 1.55 32.21
N GLU A 2 -14.90 2.11 33.17
CA GLU A 2 -14.02 3.25 32.88
C GLU A 2 -12.76 2.74 32.20
N CYS A 3 -12.50 3.23 30.99
CA CYS A 3 -11.24 3.01 30.31
C CYS A 3 -10.13 3.73 31.09
N GLY A 4 -9.25 2.95 31.71
CA GLY A 4 -8.12 3.44 32.48
C GLY A 4 -7.19 4.35 31.66
N ALA A 5 -6.60 5.29 32.39
CA ALA A 5 -5.56 6.27 32.03
C ALA A 5 -5.29 6.44 30.52
N LYS A 6 -5.65 7.63 30.01
CA LYS A 6 -5.13 8.17 28.75
C LYS A 6 -3.60 8.20 28.82
N VAL A 7 -2.94 7.32 28.06
CA VAL A 7 -1.47 7.26 27.96
C VAL A 7 -1.04 8.41 27.08
N GLU A 8 -0.70 9.54 27.71
CA GLU A 8 -0.37 10.80 27.05
C GLU A 8 0.89 10.70 26.15
N ASP A 9 1.84 9.79 26.46
CA ASP A 9 3.11 9.64 25.72
C ASP A 9 3.15 8.49 24.70
N GLY A 10 2.07 7.70 24.60
CA GLY A 10 1.91 6.62 23.61
C GLY A 10 3.02 5.56 23.56
N THR A 11 3.90 5.49 24.56
CA THR A 11 5.04 4.57 24.60
C THR A 11 4.64 3.28 25.30
N ILE A 12 4.93 2.13 24.68
CA ILE A 12 4.57 0.80 25.17
C ILE A 12 5.86 0.03 25.48
N CYS A 13 6.03 -0.45 26.71
CA CYS A 13 7.17 -1.28 27.08
C CYS A 13 6.87 -2.76 26.78
N ILE A 14 7.72 -3.41 25.99
CA ILE A 14 7.64 -4.83 25.66
C ILE A 14 8.99 -5.47 25.97
N ASP A 15 9.03 -6.45 26.88
CA ASP A 15 10.26 -7.17 27.28
C ASP A 15 11.43 -6.24 27.66
N GLY A 16 11.13 -5.11 28.32
CA GLY A 16 12.12 -4.11 28.70
C GLY A 16 12.57 -3.18 27.57
N ASN A 17 11.92 -3.25 26.41
CA ASN A 17 12.13 -2.33 25.29
C ASN A 17 10.94 -1.38 25.13
N ASP A 18 11.22 -0.08 25.14
CA ASP A 18 10.23 0.97 24.94
C ASP A 18 9.95 1.20 23.45
N LEU A 19 8.72 0.90 23.03
CA LEU A 19 8.21 1.18 21.70
C LEU A 19 7.47 2.51 21.70
N LYS A 20 8.02 3.47 20.95
CA LYS A 20 7.39 4.77 20.75
C LYS A 20 6.16 4.64 19.84
N LYS A 21 5.14 5.45 20.10
CA LYS A 21 4.05 5.65 19.14
C LYS A 21 4.60 6.19 17.83
N VAL A 22 4.19 5.58 16.73
CA VAL A 22 4.49 6.05 15.37
C VAL A 22 3.20 6.44 14.67
N GLU A 23 3.27 7.41 13.77
CA GLU A 23 2.12 7.84 12.97
C GLU A 23 1.65 6.73 12.02
N PHE A 24 2.58 5.91 11.52
CA PHE A 24 2.30 4.76 10.66
C PHE A 24 3.17 3.56 11.04
N TYR A 25 2.59 2.37 11.04
CA TYR A 25 3.30 1.12 11.29
C TYR A 25 2.98 0.07 10.22
N ARG A 26 3.88 -0.91 10.05
CA ARG A 26 3.69 -2.03 9.13
C ARG A 26 3.06 -3.20 9.89
N TYR A 27 1.98 -3.74 9.36
CA TYR A 27 1.34 -4.94 9.89
C TYR A 27 0.88 -5.84 8.75
N ILE A 28 1.35 -7.09 8.73
CA ILE A 28 1.02 -8.11 7.71
C ILE A 28 1.14 -7.52 6.29
N GLY A 29 2.22 -6.79 6.05
CA GLY A 29 2.47 -6.15 4.75
C GLY A 29 1.69 -4.84 4.51
N SER A 30 0.71 -4.45 5.31
CA SER A 30 -0.04 -3.18 5.17
C SER A 30 0.53 -2.05 6.01
N ARG A 31 0.49 -0.82 5.48
CA ARG A 31 0.79 0.39 6.26
C ARG A 31 -0.50 0.87 6.92
N ILE A 32 -0.51 0.92 8.25
CA ILE A 32 -1.67 1.32 9.05
C ILE A 32 -1.33 2.60 9.79
N ALA A 33 -2.24 3.58 9.78
CA ALA A 33 -2.11 4.81 10.54
C ALA A 33 -2.33 4.56 12.04
N SER A 34 -1.78 5.43 12.90
CA SER A 34 -1.98 5.38 14.34
C SER A 34 -3.46 5.52 14.77
N THR A 35 -4.29 6.07 13.88
CA THR A 35 -5.76 6.15 14.00
C THR A 35 -6.48 4.84 13.64
N GLY A 36 -5.76 3.84 13.14
CA GLY A 36 -6.32 2.60 12.58
C GLY A 36 -6.72 2.71 11.11
N GLU A 37 -6.51 3.86 10.45
CA GLU A 37 -6.84 4.02 9.03
C GLU A 37 -5.93 3.18 8.13
N ILE A 38 -6.54 2.46 7.18
CA ILE A 38 -5.87 1.61 6.18
C ILE A 38 -6.27 1.97 4.74
N LEU A 39 -7.25 2.85 4.56
CA LEU A 39 -7.84 3.16 3.26
C LEU A 39 -6.81 3.75 2.29
N SER A 40 -5.93 4.61 2.76
CA SER A 40 -4.83 5.16 1.95
C SER A 40 -3.90 4.07 1.37
N ASP A 41 -3.50 3.07 2.17
CA ASP A 41 -2.66 1.95 1.68
C ASP A 41 -3.41 1.10 0.65
N ALA A 42 -4.69 0.79 0.93
CA ALA A 42 -5.53 0.02 0.01
C ALA A 42 -5.75 0.74 -1.33
N HIS A 43 -6.02 2.05 -1.29
CA HIS A 43 -6.18 2.88 -2.48
C HIS A 43 -4.89 2.96 -3.30
N GLY A 44 -3.75 3.12 -2.64
CA GLY A 44 -2.44 3.09 -3.28
C GLY A 44 -2.18 1.78 -4.05
N ARG A 45 -2.47 0.63 -3.44
CA ARG A 45 -2.35 -0.69 -4.10
C ARG A 45 -3.30 -0.85 -5.27
N ALA A 46 -4.57 -0.48 -5.09
CA ALA A 46 -5.58 -0.57 -6.13
C ALA A 46 -5.18 0.28 -7.35
N ASN A 47 -4.71 1.52 -7.11
CA ASN A 47 -4.23 2.39 -8.17
C ASN A 47 -3.01 1.81 -8.87
N ALA A 48 -2.03 1.28 -8.13
CA ALA A 48 -0.85 0.67 -8.73
C ALA A 48 -1.21 -0.53 -9.63
N VAL A 49 -2.10 -1.42 -9.17
CA VAL A 49 -2.60 -2.55 -9.96
C VAL A 49 -3.38 -2.06 -11.18
N TRP A 50 -4.22 -1.04 -11.02
CA TRP A 50 -5.00 -0.46 -12.11
C TRP A 50 -4.11 0.17 -13.18
N MET A 51 -3.08 0.91 -12.79
CA MET A 51 -2.10 1.48 -13.71
C MET A 51 -1.39 0.39 -14.51
N LYS A 52 -0.93 -0.67 -13.83
CA LYS A 52 -0.28 -1.80 -14.48
C LYS A 52 -1.22 -2.49 -15.49
N TRP A 53 -2.47 -2.72 -15.11
CA TRP A 53 -3.48 -3.29 -16.01
C TRP A 53 -3.67 -2.43 -17.25
N ARG A 54 -3.83 -1.10 -17.10
CA ARG A 54 -3.96 -0.19 -18.25
C ARG A 54 -2.76 -0.23 -19.18
N THR A 55 -1.55 -0.25 -18.64
CA THR A 55 -0.33 -0.36 -19.44
C THR A 55 -0.28 -1.68 -20.22
N THR A 56 -0.58 -2.81 -19.57
CA THR A 56 -0.59 -4.12 -20.24
C THR A 56 -1.66 -4.19 -21.33
N THR A 57 -2.88 -3.72 -21.07
CA THR A 57 -3.97 -3.74 -22.06
C THR A 57 -3.72 -2.75 -23.20
N ALA A 58 -3.10 -1.60 -22.93
CA ALA A 58 -2.72 -0.66 -23.99
C ALA A 58 -1.66 -1.24 -24.94
N ILE A 59 -0.71 -2.03 -24.43
CA ILE A 59 0.25 -2.77 -25.27
C ILE A 59 -0.49 -3.77 -26.17
N LEU A 60 -1.48 -4.48 -25.64
CA LEU A 60 -2.28 -5.44 -26.41
C LEU A 60 -3.20 -4.77 -27.45
N TYR A 61 -3.67 -3.56 -27.17
CA TYR A 61 -4.57 -2.80 -28.05
C TYR A 61 -3.83 -1.86 -29.00
N ASP A 62 -2.50 -1.90 -29.05
CA ASP A 62 -1.74 -1.18 -30.07
C ASP A 62 -2.15 -1.74 -31.43
N LYS A 63 -2.75 -0.88 -32.27
CA LYS A 63 -3.21 -1.24 -33.62
C LYS A 63 -2.07 -1.77 -34.49
N LYS A 64 -0.81 -1.47 -34.16
CA LYS A 64 0.36 -2.06 -34.84
C LYS A 64 0.51 -3.57 -34.61
N CYS A 65 -0.02 -4.11 -33.51
CA CYS A 65 -0.04 -5.56 -33.25
C CYS A 65 -1.19 -6.30 -33.95
N GLN A 66 -2.22 -5.59 -34.43
CA GLN A 66 -3.38 -6.21 -35.07
C GLN A 66 -3.16 -6.58 -36.54
N SER A 67 -2.11 -6.07 -37.18
CA SER A 67 -1.86 -6.28 -38.62
C SER A 67 -0.56 -7.03 -38.91
N GLY A 68 -0.23 -8.11 -38.19
CA GLY A 68 0.80 -9.09 -38.61
C GLY A 68 2.23 -8.59 -38.90
N SER A 69 2.52 -7.31 -38.69
CA SER A 69 3.81 -6.67 -38.95
C SER A 69 4.42 -6.24 -37.62
N CYS A 70 4.71 -7.23 -36.78
CA CYS A 70 5.59 -7.01 -35.65
C CYS A 70 7.01 -6.77 -36.23
N PRO A 71 7.61 -5.57 -36.11
CA PRO A 71 9.00 -5.42 -36.49
C PRO A 71 9.81 -6.20 -35.45
N LYS A 72 10.62 -7.16 -35.92
CA LYS A 72 11.62 -7.80 -35.07
C LYS A 72 12.56 -6.70 -34.58
N SER A 73 12.60 -6.52 -33.26
CA SER A 73 13.61 -5.71 -32.59
C SER A 73 14.98 -6.30 -32.94
N THR A 74 15.79 -5.54 -33.69
CA THR A 74 17.23 -5.77 -33.83
C THR A 74 17.91 -5.36 -32.53
#